data_AF-A0A7X6SNR2-F1
#
_entry.id   AF-A0A7X6SNR2-F1
#
_cell.length_a   1.000
_cell.length_b   1.000
_cell.length_c   1.000
_cell.angle_alpha   90.00
_cell.angle_beta   90.00
_cell.angle_gamma   90.00
#
_symmetry.space_group_name_H-M   'P 1'
#
loop_
_entity.id
_entity.type
_entity.pdbx_description
1 polymer ?
#
loop_
_entity_poly.entity_id
_entity_poly.type
_entity_poly.pdbx_seq_one_letter_code
_entity_poly.pdbx_strand_id
1 'polypeptide(L)'
;MFKLADEHLEVAQEIAQKHRRKKHCDHCYDRGWIGINEQNLLVLCPHCVDREAALEEWKTYVSEHEDLKEHFSELFEEKPVEEEETESTIPVAHTKKPAQPQVKKTFVPGQKKFGRTKKIG
;
A
#
# COMPACT_ATOMS: atom_id res chain seq x y z
N MET A 1 16.32 22.37 -6.08
CA MET A 1 15.45 21.20 -5.82
C MET A 1 16.32 19.97 -5.83
N PHE A 2 16.55 19.33 -4.68
CA PHE A 2 17.33 18.09 -4.59
C PHE A 2 16.59 16.96 -5.33
N LYS A 3 17.28 16.22 -6.18
CA LYS A 3 16.79 15.01 -6.83
C LYS A 3 17.66 13.86 -6.37
N LEU A 4 17.02 12.80 -5.88
CA LEU A 4 17.72 11.58 -5.51
C LEU A 4 18.39 10.97 -6.76
N ALA A 5 19.66 10.58 -6.63
CA ALA A 5 20.36 9.86 -7.68
C ALA A 5 19.69 8.50 -7.94
N ASP A 6 19.73 8.05 -9.20
CA ASP A 6 19.06 6.82 -9.61
C ASP A 6 19.58 5.58 -8.86
N GLU A 7 20.85 5.57 -8.45
CA GLU A 7 21.47 4.48 -7.67
C GLU A 7 20.75 4.24 -6.33
N HIS A 8 20.40 5.30 -5.60
CA HIS A 8 19.67 5.16 -4.34
C HIS A 8 18.21 4.81 -4.55
N LEU A 9 17.65 5.17 -5.71
CA LEU A 9 16.28 4.82 -6.07
C LEU A 9 16.15 3.31 -6.32
N GLU A 10 17.14 2.70 -6.96
CA GLU A 10 17.20 1.24 -7.14
C GLU A 10 17.22 0.51 -5.79
N VAL A 11 18.07 0.97 -4.86
CA VAL A 11 18.11 0.40 -3.50
C VAL A 11 16.77 0.54 -2.78
N ALA A 12 16.11 1.69 -2.89
CA ALA A 12 14.78 1.89 -2.32
C ALA A 12 13.75 0.90 -2.91
N GLN A 13 13.82 0.61 -4.22
CA GLN A 13 12.96 -0.38 -4.85
C GLN A 13 13.24 -1.78 -4.33
N GLU A 14 14.51 -2.17 -4.13
CA GLU A 14 14.87 -3.46 -3.57
C GLU A 14 14.34 -3.64 -2.15
N ILE A 15 14.49 -2.62 -1.29
CA ILE A 15 13.95 -2.61 0.07
C ILE A 15 12.42 -2.78 0.04
N ALA A 16 11.73 -2.07 -0.86
CA ALA A 16 10.29 -2.21 -1.03
C ALA A 16 9.86 -3.63 -1.44
N GLN A 17 10.68 -4.34 -2.22
CA GLN A 17 10.41 -5.73 -2.61
C GLN A 17 10.68 -6.73 -1.48
N LYS A 18 11.76 -6.52 -0.70
CA LYS A 18 12.11 -7.37 0.45
C LYS A 18 11.03 -7.34 1.53
N HIS A 19 10.48 -6.17 1.82
CA HIS A 19 9.45 -5.96 2.86
C HIS A 19 8.01 -6.19 2.37
N ARG A 20 7.81 -6.94 1.29
CA ARG A 20 6.46 -7.29 0.83
C ARG A 20 5.84 -8.34 1.73
N ARG A 21 4.75 -7.95 2.41
CA ARG A 21 3.91 -8.87 3.20
C ARG A 21 3.03 -9.76 2.32
N LYS A 22 2.70 -9.31 1.10
CA LYS A 22 1.81 -10.01 0.16
C LYS A 22 2.47 -10.19 -1.20
N LYS A 23 2.31 -11.39 -1.79
CA LYS A 23 2.77 -11.70 -3.15
C LYS A 23 2.00 -10.93 -4.22
N HIS A 24 0.67 -10.88 -4.08
CA HIS A 24 -0.21 -10.18 -5.03
C HIS A 24 -0.94 -8.99 -4.39
N CYS A 25 -1.02 -7.88 -5.12
CA CYS A 25 -1.72 -6.67 -4.74
C CYS A 25 -2.11 -5.83 -5.96
N ASP A 26 -3.41 -5.57 -6.09
CA ASP A 26 -3.99 -4.78 -7.19
C ASP A 26 -3.60 -3.29 -7.12
N HIS A 27 -3.27 -2.78 -5.93
CA HIS A 27 -2.94 -1.37 -5.73
C HIS A 27 -1.54 -1.03 -6.25
N CYS A 28 -0.56 -1.89 -5.97
CA CYS A 28 0.83 -1.73 -6.39
C CYS A 28 1.13 -2.49 -7.70
N TYR A 29 0.17 -3.26 -8.22
CA TYR A 29 0.34 -4.21 -9.34
C TYR A 29 1.59 -5.08 -9.14
N ASP A 30 1.70 -5.65 -7.96
CA ASP A 30 2.80 -6.53 -7.56
C ASP A 30 4.21 -5.91 -7.47
N ARG A 31 4.33 -4.60 -7.67
CA ARG A 31 5.62 -3.91 -7.61
C ARG A 31 6.11 -3.71 -6.17
N GLY A 32 5.22 -3.32 -5.25
CA GLY A 32 5.59 -2.94 -3.88
C GLY A 32 5.51 -1.43 -3.61
N TRP A 33 5.57 -0.63 -4.68
CA TRP A 33 5.41 0.82 -4.63
C TRP A 33 4.34 1.29 -5.62
N ILE A 34 3.88 2.52 -5.45
CA ILE A 34 2.85 3.15 -6.30
C ILE A 34 3.52 3.96 -7.41
N GLY A 35 4.58 4.68 -7.09
CA GLY A 35 5.27 5.57 -8.03
C GLY A 35 6.48 6.26 -7.40
N ILE A 36 7.02 7.20 -8.16
CA ILE A 36 8.17 8.03 -7.78
C ILE A 36 7.70 9.49 -7.84
N ASN A 37 8.08 10.29 -6.85
CA ASN A 37 7.76 11.72 -6.80
C ASN A 37 8.75 12.56 -7.63
N GLU A 38 8.48 13.86 -7.79
CA GLU A 38 9.33 14.80 -8.55
C GLU A 38 10.79 14.89 -8.07
N GLN A 39 11.03 14.48 -6.82
CA GLN A 39 12.35 14.43 -6.17
C GLN A 39 13.04 13.07 -6.28
N ASN A 40 12.53 12.16 -7.12
CA ASN A 40 13.01 10.77 -7.21
C ASN A 40 12.82 9.96 -5.91
N LEU A 41 11.80 10.30 -5.10
CA LEU A 41 11.46 9.57 -3.88
C LEU A 41 10.41 8.49 -4.15
N LEU A 42 10.66 7.27 -3.68
CA LEU A 42 9.79 6.12 -3.88
C LEU A 42 8.58 6.16 -2.93
N VAL A 43 7.36 6.07 -3.47
CA VAL A 43 6.12 6.01 -2.68
C VAL A 43 5.71 4.55 -2.45
N LEU A 44 5.93 4.04 -1.24
CA LEU A 44 5.60 2.66 -0.86
C LEU A 44 4.10 2.38 -0.89
N CYS A 45 3.72 1.14 -1.21
CA CYS A 45 2.33 0.73 -1.18
C CYS A 45 1.84 0.52 0.26
N PRO A 46 0.70 1.13 0.64
CA PRO A 46 0.16 1.02 1.99
C PRO A 46 -0.39 -0.36 2.36
N HIS A 47 -0.64 -1.22 1.36
CA HIS A 47 -1.34 -2.48 1.53
C HIS A 47 -0.46 -3.72 1.39
N CYS A 48 0.59 -3.64 0.57
CA CYS A 48 1.41 -4.79 0.17
C CYS A 48 2.79 -4.80 0.84
N VAL A 49 3.26 -3.65 1.35
CA VAL A 49 4.58 -3.47 1.96
C VAL A 49 4.44 -3.07 3.42
N ASP A 50 5.37 -3.59 4.22
CA ASP A 50 5.59 -3.14 5.59
C ASP A 50 6.31 -1.79 5.59
N ARG A 51 5.56 -0.71 5.85
CA ARG A 51 6.11 0.65 5.79
C ARG A 51 7.11 0.91 6.90
N GLU A 52 6.88 0.40 8.10
CA GLU A 52 7.76 0.62 9.25
C GLU A 52 9.10 -0.06 9.02
N ALA A 53 9.09 -1.34 8.67
CA ALA A 53 10.30 -2.10 8.40
C ALA A 53 11.10 -1.57 7.20
N ALA A 54 10.41 -1.18 6.11
CA ALA A 54 11.06 -0.59 4.95
C ALA A 54 11.69 0.77 5.24
N LEU A 55 11.06 1.59 6.09
CA LEU A 55 11.60 2.89 6.48
C LEU A 55 12.81 2.75 7.41
N GLU A 56 12.84 1.76 8.31
CA GLU A 56 14.00 1.50 9.16
C GLU A 56 15.23 1.05 8.36
N GLU A 57 15.04 0.13 7.40
CA GLU A 57 16.14 -0.30 6.52
C GLU A 57 16.62 0.85 5.64
N TRP A 58 15.69 1.67 5.11
CA TRP A 58 16.04 2.86 4.36
C TRP A 58 16.81 3.89 5.20
N LYS A 59 16.40 4.13 6.45
CA LYS A 59 17.12 5.03 7.37
C LYS A 59 18.54 4.55 7.64
N THR A 60 18.71 3.23 7.80
CA THR A 60 20.03 2.61 7.99
C THR A 60 20.91 2.89 6.78
N TYR A 61 20.41 2.60 5.58
CA TYR A 61 21.10 2.88 4.32
C TYR A 61 21.49 4.37 4.17
N VAL A 62 20.54 5.29 4.42
CA VAL A 62 20.81 6.73 4.33
C VAL A 62 21.86 7.18 5.35
N SER A 63 21.91 6.56 6.54
CA SER A 63 22.90 6.89 7.56
C SER A 63 24.32 6.43 7.23
N GLU A 64 24.46 5.41 6.38
CA GLU A 64 25.74 4.89 5.88
C GLU A 64 26.27 5.74 4.71
N HIS A 65 25.39 6.48 4.01
CA HIS A 65 25.75 7.34 2.88
C HIS A 65 25.82 8.82 3.29
N GLU A 66 27.04 9.32 3.55
CA GLU A 66 27.29 10.70 4.00
C GLU A 66 26.80 11.75 2.97
N ASP A 67 26.85 11.47 1.66
CA ASP A 67 26.37 12.36 0.60
C ASP A 67 24.87 12.66 0.69
N LEU A 68 24.08 11.70 1.17
CA LEU A 68 22.65 11.90 1.42
C LEU A 68 22.42 12.67 2.72
N LYS A 69 23.27 12.43 3.73
CA LYS A 69 23.14 13.04 5.04
C LYS A 69 23.29 14.56 5.02
N GLU A 70 24.15 15.11 4.16
CA GLU A 70 24.30 16.57 4.01
C GLU A 70 23.11 17.25 3.31
N HIS A 71 22.35 16.52 2.50
CA HIS A 71 21.16 17.04 1.82
C HIS A 71 19.87 16.78 2.58
N PHE A 72 19.83 15.72 3.37
CA PHE A 72 18.72 15.43 4.28
C PHE A 72 18.91 16.10 5.64
N SER A 73 20.11 16.53 6.05
CA SER A 73 20.33 17.24 7.33
C SER A 73 19.50 18.51 7.44
N GLU A 74 19.37 19.33 6.39
CA GLU A 74 18.51 20.51 6.38
C GLU A 74 17.01 20.16 6.53
N LEU A 75 16.61 18.98 6.06
CA LEU A 75 15.26 18.42 6.18
C LEU A 75 15.00 17.71 7.52
N PHE A 76 16.06 17.27 8.21
CA PHE A 76 16.02 16.59 9.50
C PHE A 76 16.28 17.54 10.69
N GLU A 77 16.95 18.67 10.48
CA GLU A 77 17.30 19.65 11.52
C GLU A 77 16.22 20.74 11.70
N GLU A 78 15.32 20.94 10.73
CA GLU A 78 14.27 21.98 10.80
C GLU A 78 12.83 21.45 10.76
N LYS A 79 12.49 20.42 11.57
CA LYS A 79 11.14 20.28 12.16
C LYS A 79 11.03 19.07 13.12
N PRO A 80 10.93 19.29 14.44
CA PRO A 80 10.06 18.45 15.24
C PRO A 80 8.61 18.79 14.86
N VAL A 81 8.08 18.23 13.77
CA VAL A 81 6.60 18.15 13.63
C VAL A 81 6.18 16.98 14.48
N GLU A 82 5.73 17.33 15.67
CA GLU A 82 4.50 16.82 16.26
C GLU A 82 3.90 15.65 15.47
N GLU A 83 4.02 14.48 16.08
CA GLU A 83 3.18 13.32 15.82
C GLU A 83 1.72 13.74 16.06
N GLU A 84 1.10 14.47 15.13
CA GLU A 84 -0.35 14.54 15.07
C GLU A 84 -0.82 13.24 14.42
N GLU A 85 -0.88 12.23 15.30
CA GLU A 85 -1.98 11.28 15.39
C GLU A 85 -2.95 11.44 14.23
N THR A 86 -2.87 10.51 13.29
CA THR A 86 -4.00 10.18 12.45
C THR A 86 -5.16 9.82 13.38
N GLU A 87 -5.98 10.80 13.74
CA GLU A 87 -7.30 10.64 14.31
C GLU A 87 -8.14 9.95 13.24
N SER A 88 -7.92 8.65 13.07
CA SER A 88 -8.87 7.75 12.45
C SER A 88 -10.02 7.64 13.42
N THR A 89 -10.91 8.65 13.39
CA THR A 89 -12.23 8.55 13.98
C THR A 89 -12.84 7.25 13.45
N ILE A 90 -13.11 6.34 14.38
CA ILE A 90 -13.62 5.02 14.10
C ILE A 90 -15.07 5.19 13.64
N PRO A 91 -15.47 4.84 12.40
CA PRO A 91 -16.88 4.62 12.15
C PRO A 91 -17.26 3.25 12.73
N VAL A 92 -17.61 3.22 14.02
CA VAL A 92 -18.42 2.14 14.60
C VAL A 92 -19.81 2.27 14.00
N ALA A 93 -20.09 1.50 12.95
CA ALA A 93 -21.44 1.08 12.60
C ALA A 93 -21.39 -0.18 11.74
N HIS A 94 -20.87 -1.28 12.30
CA HIS A 94 -21.21 -2.61 11.82
C HIS A 94 -22.70 -2.86 12.08
N THR A 95 -23.54 -2.39 11.15
CA THR A 95 -24.92 -2.86 11.03
C THR A 95 -24.87 -4.33 10.62
N LYS A 96 -25.22 -5.20 11.57
CA LYS A 96 -25.39 -6.64 11.37
C LYS A 96 -26.40 -6.84 10.23
N LYS A 97 -25.93 -7.19 9.04
CA LYS A 97 -26.79 -7.78 8.01
C LYS A 97 -27.24 -9.16 8.51
N PRO A 98 -28.55 -9.46 8.54
CA PRO A 98 -29.02 -10.78 8.93
C PRO A 98 -28.50 -11.83 7.95
N ALA A 99 -28.18 -13.00 8.51
CA ALA A 99 -27.63 -14.16 7.84
C ALA A 99 -28.34 -14.47 6.51
N GLN A 100 -27.58 -14.46 5.42
CA GLN A 100 -28.00 -15.09 4.17
C GLN A 100 -27.96 -16.61 4.37
N PRO A 101 -29.08 -17.35 4.25
CA PRO A 101 -29.03 -18.79 4.27
C PRO A 101 -28.24 -19.24 3.03
N GLN A 102 -27.18 -19.99 3.28
CA GLN A 102 -26.35 -20.58 2.24
C GLN A 102 -27.13 -21.74 1.64
N VAL A 103 -28.01 -21.41 0.69
CA VAL A 103 -28.72 -22.42 -0.10
C VAL A 103 -27.66 -23.13 -0.93
N LYS A 104 -27.25 -24.31 -0.45
CA LYS A 104 -26.38 -25.24 -1.16
C LYS A 104 -26.98 -25.45 -2.54
N LYS A 105 -26.30 -24.96 -3.58
CA LYS A 105 -26.69 -25.20 -4.97
C LYS A 105 -26.35 -26.66 -5.29
N THR A 106 -27.27 -27.57 -4.98
CA THR A 106 -27.19 -28.95 -5.48
C THR A 106 -27.40 -28.88 -6.98
N PHE A 107 -26.31 -29.02 -7.75
CA PHE A 107 -26.38 -29.16 -9.18
C PHE A 107 -26.99 -30.53 -9.50
N VAL A 108 -28.25 -30.55 -9.95
CA VAL A 108 -28.92 -31.75 -10.46
C VAL A 108 -28.83 -31.71 -11.98
N PRO A 109 -28.10 -32.64 -12.62
CA PRO A 109 -28.06 -32.74 -14.08
C PRO A 109 -29.48 -32.94 -14.63
N GLY A 110 -29.95 -32.02 -15.48
CA GLY A 110 -31.27 -32.09 -16.15
C GLY A 110 -32.26 -30.97 -15.84
N GLN A 111 -31.98 -30.06 -14.90
CA GLN A 111 -32.88 -28.92 -14.62
C GLN A 111 -32.70 -27.77 -15.63
N LYS A 112 -33.72 -27.55 -16.47
CA LYS A 112 -33.84 -26.40 -17.38
C LYS A 112 -33.92 -25.09 -16.59
N LYS A 113 -33.00 -24.16 -16.86
CA LYS A 113 -33.05 -22.78 -16.34
C LYS A 113 -34.20 -22.03 -16.99
N PHE A 114 -35.27 -21.72 -16.25
CA PHE A 114 -36.30 -20.80 -16.74
C PHE A 114 -35.72 -19.39 -16.82
N GLY A 115 -35.61 -18.87 -18.04
CA GLY A 115 -35.09 -17.53 -18.34
C GLY A 115 -35.99 -16.44 -17.75
N ARG A 116 -35.35 -15.38 -17.24
CA ARG A 116 -35.99 -14.21 -16.64
C ARG A 116 -36.75 -13.42 -17.72
N THR A 117 -38.08 -13.43 -17.69
CA THR A 117 -38.90 -12.55 -18.54
C THR A 117 -38.73 -11.10 -18.10
N LYS A 118 -38.14 -10.27 -18.96
CA LYS A 118 -37.99 -8.83 -18.73
C LYS A 118 -39.34 -8.15 -19.00
N LYS A 119 -40.01 -7.69 -17.94
CA LYS A 119 -41.23 -6.89 -18.04
C LYS A 119 -40.82 -5.45 -18.32
N ILE A 120 -41.08 -4.96 -19.52
CA ILE A 120 -40.97 -3.54 -19.87
C ILE A 120 -42.30 -2.90 -19.51
N GLY A 121 -42.26 -1.87 -18.67
CA GLY A 121 -43.38 -1.03 -18.27
C GLY A 121 -42.85 0.36 -18.00
#